data_AF-A0A2E5HKS6-F1
#
_entry.id   AF-A0A2E5HKS6-F1
#
_cell.length_a   1.000
_cell.length_b   1.000
_cell.length_c   1.000
_cell.angle_alpha   90.00
_cell.angle_beta   90.00
_cell.angle_gamma   90.00
#
_symmetry.space_group_name_H-M   'P 1'
#
loop_
_entity.id
_entity.type
_entity.pdbx_description
1 polymer ?
#
loop_
_entity_poly.entity_id
_entity_poly.type
_entity_poly.pdbx_seq_one_letter_code
_entity_poly.pdbx_strand_id
1 'polypeptide(L)'
;MVGAQEAAFDHLEGDHRHHLDPALANRRVEREGKTVTEMSNDPSTRYFADEGELHNYAMGDTNNIGYVDREKTWVRLPNRPLLLGERHNGTTAPDLANATGARYLYEANTPESPYLQGNDQSPAGINSSDPNAIEAQLPKLIIGLNAFKARVAKYVANDQDALGINGGPGQKSKTKKRWKDDIKHFKKLDIEEFKPEKRDEEKTEYNEQLNTWSEEWDQNHPTAKSRNEDRSAPDGEMTLSPLREEAPYRTYDFNGVAQLMALQAFRILQKTKRPKPFSRSPKAKLYKFYKTHENIIDETVTELEAGVAPEHTTVFKKMVTGRFNMDALIQHMLAAAQQEAQNANVPQIDADTLGYEGNHEEGDPNREANLLRDSYMLQSIREGVANGVQLFGVGDAHRQNIQGVLQDENIESKPSGQFYAEQHQDHPDV
;
A
#
# COMPACT_ATOMS: atom_id res chain seq x y z
N MET A 1 45.02 -51.17 -35.00
CA MET A 1 46.08 -51.61 -34.10
C MET A 1 46.89 -50.39 -33.70
N VAL A 2 47.07 -50.20 -32.39
CA VAL A 2 48.21 -49.52 -31.73
C VAL A 2 48.38 -48.02 -32.02
N GLY A 3 48.01 -47.20 -31.02
CA GLY A 3 49.01 -46.63 -30.10
C GLY A 3 49.83 -45.43 -30.56
N ALA A 4 49.41 -44.27 -30.06
CA ALA A 4 50.15 -43.40 -29.14
C ALA A 4 51.54 -42.82 -29.52
N GLN A 5 51.64 -41.50 -29.29
CA GLN A 5 52.60 -40.79 -28.41
C GLN A 5 53.35 -39.57 -29.00
N GLU A 6 53.09 -38.44 -28.34
CA GLU A 6 54.02 -37.43 -27.78
C GLU A 6 54.78 -36.39 -28.64
N ALA A 7 54.48 -35.12 -28.28
CA ALA A 7 55.40 -34.02 -27.92
C ALA A 7 56.30 -33.42 -29.04
N ALA A 8 56.67 -32.14 -29.12
CA ALA A 8 56.50 -30.91 -28.32
C ALA A 8 57.17 -29.75 -29.10
N PHE A 9 56.70 -28.51 -28.89
CA PHE A 9 57.42 -27.20 -29.02
C PHE A 9 58.07 -26.80 -30.37
N ASP A 10 57.54 -25.77 -31.06
CA ASP A 10 57.80 -24.32 -30.81
C ASP A 10 57.59 -23.46 -32.08
N HIS A 11 57.25 -22.18 -31.85
CA HIS A 11 57.32 -21.00 -32.74
C HIS A 11 56.15 -20.57 -33.66
N LEU A 12 55.36 -19.67 -33.06
CA LEU A 12 55.06 -18.27 -33.47
C LEU A 12 54.09 -17.95 -34.63
N GLU A 13 53.11 -17.14 -34.21
CA GLU A 13 52.40 -16.06 -34.91
C GLU A 13 51.30 -16.41 -35.93
N GLY A 14 50.07 -15.96 -35.60
CA GLY A 14 49.11 -15.57 -36.63
C GLY A 14 47.65 -15.93 -36.34
N ASP A 15 46.90 -14.94 -35.86
CA ASP A 15 45.49 -14.75 -36.18
C ASP A 15 44.46 -15.70 -35.51
N HIS A 16 44.40 -15.68 -34.18
CA HIS A 16 43.16 -16.04 -33.47
C HIS A 16 42.16 -14.89 -33.57
N ARG A 17 41.37 -14.91 -34.66
CA ARG A 17 40.06 -14.29 -34.69
C ARG A 17 39.18 -14.97 -33.65
N HIS A 18 39.19 -14.43 -32.43
CA HIS A 18 38.05 -14.60 -31.54
C HIS A 18 36.87 -13.93 -32.24
N HIS A 19 35.94 -14.75 -32.73
CA HIS A 19 34.56 -14.33 -32.90
C HIS A 19 34.05 -13.89 -31.52
N LEU A 20 34.26 -12.61 -31.22
CA LEU A 20 33.44 -11.90 -30.26
C LEU A 20 32.02 -11.97 -30.80
N ASP A 21 31.16 -12.59 -30.00
CA ASP A 21 29.72 -12.55 -30.18
C ASP A 21 29.27 -11.08 -30.33
N PRO A 22 28.63 -10.68 -31.46
CA PRO A 22 28.12 -9.33 -31.65
C PRO A 22 27.14 -8.88 -30.55
N ALA A 23 26.61 -9.81 -29.75
CA ALA A 23 25.75 -9.50 -28.60
C ALA A 23 26.48 -8.84 -27.41
N LEU A 24 27.82 -8.83 -27.37
CA LEU A 24 28.61 -8.16 -26.33
C LEU A 24 29.16 -6.78 -26.76
N ALA A 25 28.97 -6.38 -28.03
CA ALA A 25 29.47 -5.10 -28.56
C ALA A 25 28.48 -3.92 -28.39
N ASN A 26 27.26 -4.16 -27.91
CA ASN A 26 26.22 -3.13 -27.74
C ASN A 26 26.00 -2.67 -26.28
N ARG A 27 27.01 -2.80 -25.40
CA ARG A 27 26.96 -2.26 -24.03
C ARG A 27 27.96 -1.12 -23.76
N ARG A 28 28.22 -0.30 -24.78
CA ARG A 28 28.48 1.14 -24.55
C ARG A 28 27.16 1.85 -24.77
N VAL A 29 26.36 1.92 -23.72
CA VAL A 29 25.37 3.00 -23.61
C VAL A 29 26.21 4.26 -23.52
N GLU A 30 26.26 5.04 -24.60
CA GLU A 30 26.59 6.46 -24.48
C GLU A 30 25.58 7.01 -23.47
N ARG A 31 26.05 7.31 -22.25
CA ARG A 31 25.24 7.97 -21.23
C ARG A 31 25.02 9.39 -21.72
N GLU A 32 23.99 9.58 -22.53
CA GLU A 32 23.50 10.91 -22.84
C GLU A 32 22.96 11.49 -21.52
N GLY A 33 23.72 12.43 -20.95
CA GLY A 33 23.25 13.20 -19.80
C GLY A 33 21.97 13.97 -20.15
N LYS A 34 21.29 14.46 -19.13
CA LYS A 34 20.11 15.32 -19.31
C LYS A 34 20.49 16.53 -20.15
N THR A 35 19.66 16.82 -21.13
CA THR A 35 19.73 18.05 -21.90
C THR A 35 19.41 19.25 -21.00
N VAL A 36 19.93 20.43 -21.36
CA VAL A 36 19.57 21.69 -20.69
C VAL A 36 18.06 21.92 -20.70
N THR A 37 17.36 21.46 -21.75
CA THR A 37 15.90 21.53 -21.84
C THR A 37 15.22 20.62 -20.83
N GLU A 38 15.70 19.39 -20.62
CA GLU A 38 15.19 18.49 -19.57
C GLU A 38 15.46 19.03 -18.17
N MET A 39 16.64 19.61 -17.93
CA MET A 39 16.96 20.24 -16.64
C MET A 39 16.11 21.50 -16.39
N SER A 40 15.84 22.30 -17.42
CA SER A 40 15.02 23.51 -17.33
C SER A 40 13.52 23.22 -17.20
N ASN A 41 13.08 22.04 -17.65
CA ASN A 41 11.70 21.58 -17.54
C ASN A 41 11.47 20.69 -16.32
N ASP A 42 12.50 20.49 -15.47
CA ASP A 42 12.31 19.77 -14.22
C ASP A 42 11.36 20.59 -13.33
N PRO A 43 10.16 20.06 -13.01
CA PRO A 43 9.19 20.79 -12.22
C PRO A 43 9.62 20.95 -10.76
N SER A 44 10.61 20.18 -10.31
CA SER A 44 11.11 20.22 -8.94
C SER A 44 12.25 21.23 -8.82
N THR A 45 12.11 22.17 -7.88
CA THR A 45 13.26 22.95 -7.41
C THR A 45 14.30 21.97 -6.85
N ARG A 46 15.61 22.20 -7.10
CA ARG A 46 16.71 21.36 -6.59
C ARG A 46 17.80 22.21 -5.95
N TYR A 47 18.31 21.76 -4.81
CA TYR A 47 19.46 22.34 -4.12
C TYR A 47 20.64 21.36 -4.17
N PHE A 48 21.73 21.77 -4.81
CA PHE A 48 22.96 20.97 -4.91
C PHE A 48 23.97 21.44 -3.86
N ALA A 49 24.55 20.51 -3.11
CA ALA A 49 25.54 20.79 -2.07
C ALA A 49 26.88 21.24 -2.67
N ASP A 50 27.21 20.75 -3.87
CA ASP A 50 28.41 21.09 -4.61
C ASP A 50 28.24 20.91 -6.13
N GLU A 51 29.25 21.33 -6.89
CA GLU A 51 29.28 21.19 -8.35
C GLU A 51 29.26 19.72 -8.82
N GLY A 52 29.78 18.79 -8.00
CA GLY A 52 29.78 17.37 -8.32
C GLY A 52 28.38 16.77 -8.27
N GLU A 53 27.57 17.16 -7.28
CA GLU A 53 26.17 16.75 -7.17
C GLU A 53 25.32 17.29 -8.33
N LEU A 54 25.53 18.55 -8.72
CA LEU A 54 24.95 19.12 -9.93
C LEU A 54 25.37 18.36 -11.19
N HIS A 55 26.66 18.04 -11.33
CA HIS A 55 27.17 17.29 -12.46
C HIS A 55 26.57 15.89 -12.53
N ASN A 56 26.49 15.17 -11.41
CA ASN A 56 25.87 13.84 -11.35
C ASN A 56 24.38 13.91 -11.74
N TYR A 57 23.66 14.94 -11.29
CA TYR A 57 22.28 15.15 -11.69
C TYR A 57 22.16 15.45 -13.21
N ALA A 58 23.02 16.33 -13.73
CA ALA A 58 23.08 16.67 -15.15
C ALA A 58 23.44 15.45 -16.02
N MET A 59 24.28 14.54 -15.52
CA MET A 59 24.60 13.28 -16.19
C MET A 59 23.51 12.20 -16.05
N GLY A 60 22.44 12.47 -15.29
CA GLY A 60 21.39 11.51 -14.98
C GLY A 60 21.81 10.43 -13.98
N ASP A 61 22.97 10.58 -13.34
CA ASP A 61 23.50 9.67 -12.34
C ASP A 61 22.81 9.83 -10.97
N THR A 62 22.12 10.95 -10.73
CA THR A 62 21.24 11.11 -9.56
C THR A 62 19.94 11.87 -9.87
N ASN A 63 18.83 11.40 -9.27
CA ASN A 63 17.53 12.09 -9.17
C ASN A 63 17.04 12.09 -7.71
N ASN A 64 17.93 11.98 -6.72
CA ASN A 64 17.53 11.73 -5.35
C ASN A 64 17.27 13.00 -4.51
N ILE A 65 17.17 14.18 -5.13
CA ILE A 65 17.13 15.47 -4.43
C ILE A 65 15.88 16.25 -4.78
N GLY A 66 15.15 16.76 -3.80
CA GLY A 66 13.96 17.56 -4.03
C GLY A 66 13.54 18.37 -2.82
N TYR A 67 12.69 19.36 -3.03
CA TYR A 67 12.05 20.10 -1.95
C TYR A 67 10.71 19.46 -1.60
N VAL A 68 10.50 19.16 -0.31
CA VAL A 68 9.24 18.61 0.19
C VAL A 68 8.49 19.74 0.89
N ASP A 69 7.48 20.31 0.22
CA ASP A 69 6.74 21.48 0.72
C ASP A 69 6.14 21.26 2.10
N ARG A 70 5.58 20.07 2.34
CA ARG A 70 4.90 19.73 3.59
C ARG A 70 5.82 19.73 4.82
N GLU A 71 7.09 19.37 4.60
CA GLU A 71 8.15 19.40 5.61
C GLU A 71 8.97 20.69 5.52
N LYS A 72 8.72 21.53 4.52
CA LYS A 72 9.49 22.74 4.22
C LYS A 72 11.00 22.51 4.17
N THR A 73 11.44 21.37 3.64
CA THR A 73 12.85 20.99 3.66
C THR A 73 13.33 20.39 2.35
N TRP A 74 14.61 20.63 2.07
CA TRP A 74 15.34 19.89 1.04
C TRP A 74 15.56 18.48 1.52
N VAL A 75 15.41 17.50 0.63
CA VAL A 75 15.59 16.10 0.96
C VAL A 75 16.55 15.47 -0.02
N ARG A 76 17.46 14.63 0.48
CA ARG A 76 18.31 13.74 -0.29
C ARG A 76 18.01 12.29 0.08
N LEU A 77 17.59 11.48 -0.88
CA LEU A 77 17.49 10.04 -0.62
C LEU A 77 18.88 9.44 -0.45
N PRO A 78 19.05 8.47 0.44
CA PRO A 78 20.32 7.76 0.58
C PRO A 78 20.73 7.08 -0.73
N ASN A 79 22.03 6.79 -0.86
CA ASN A 79 22.58 6.06 -2.01
C ASN A 79 22.15 4.58 -2.07
N ARG A 80 21.35 4.16 -1.11
CA ARG A 80 20.74 2.83 -1.00
C ARG A 80 19.21 2.99 -0.92
N PRO A 81 18.42 1.96 -1.26
CA PRO A 81 16.98 2.08 -1.20
C PRO A 81 16.49 2.42 0.22
N LEU A 82 15.47 3.27 0.32
CA LEU A 82 14.87 3.73 1.57
C LEU A 82 13.52 3.07 1.80
N LEU A 83 13.36 2.40 2.94
CA LEU A 83 12.08 1.99 3.51
C LEU A 83 11.63 3.04 4.52
N LEU A 84 10.64 3.84 4.12
CA LEU A 84 10.07 4.93 4.91
C LEU A 84 8.85 4.43 5.69
N GLY A 85 8.92 4.55 7.02
CA GLY A 85 7.82 4.23 7.94
C GLY A 85 6.93 5.43 8.15
N GLU A 86 5.80 5.45 7.46
CA GLU A 86 4.89 6.58 7.42
C GLU A 86 3.88 6.56 8.57
N ARG A 87 3.50 7.78 8.99
CA ARG A 87 2.29 8.01 9.78
C ARG A 87 1.16 8.37 8.81
N HIS A 88 -0.04 7.85 9.06
CA HIS A 88 -1.18 7.99 8.13
C HIS A 88 -1.60 9.44 7.83
N ASN A 89 -1.20 10.39 8.67
CA ASN A 89 -1.49 11.81 8.54
C ASN A 89 -0.25 12.66 8.19
N GLY A 90 0.92 12.05 7.97
CA GLY A 90 2.18 12.76 7.69
C GLY A 90 2.54 12.80 6.21
N THR A 91 3.75 13.28 5.91
CA THR A 91 4.33 13.20 4.56
C THR A 91 4.56 11.75 4.16
N THR A 92 4.17 11.44 2.93
CA THR A 92 4.13 10.08 2.37
C THR A 92 5.24 9.84 1.33
N ALA A 93 5.49 8.59 0.97
CA ALA A 93 6.44 8.24 -0.09
C ALA A 93 6.07 8.84 -1.45
N PRO A 94 4.79 8.92 -1.87
CA PRO A 94 4.40 9.70 -3.04
C PRO A 94 4.85 11.17 -2.99
N ASP A 95 4.77 11.84 -1.84
CA ASP A 95 5.22 13.25 -1.71
C ASP A 95 6.73 13.34 -1.95
N LEU A 96 7.48 12.42 -1.36
CA LEU A 96 8.93 12.34 -1.51
C LEU A 96 9.35 11.93 -2.94
N ALA A 97 8.59 11.04 -3.57
CA ALA A 97 8.80 10.64 -4.97
C ALA A 97 8.48 11.78 -5.94
N ASN A 98 7.43 12.56 -5.68
CA ASN A 98 7.12 13.75 -6.48
C ASN A 98 8.21 14.81 -6.35
N ALA A 99 8.70 15.04 -5.12
CA ALA A 99 9.77 16.00 -4.88
C ALA A 99 11.08 15.61 -5.58
N THR A 100 11.49 14.34 -5.46
CA THR A 100 12.80 13.88 -5.92
C THR A 100 12.79 13.39 -7.37
N GLY A 101 11.70 12.75 -7.81
CA GLY A 101 11.63 11.96 -9.04
C GLY A 101 11.99 10.49 -8.84
N ALA A 102 12.09 10.03 -7.59
CA ALA A 102 12.47 8.65 -7.28
C ALA A 102 11.39 7.64 -7.68
N ARG A 103 11.84 6.48 -8.17
CA ARG A 103 10.96 5.32 -8.36
C ARG A 103 10.58 4.75 -7.00
N TYR A 104 9.28 4.51 -6.80
CA TYR A 104 8.76 4.11 -5.50
C TYR A 104 7.73 2.97 -5.58
N LEU A 105 7.60 2.22 -4.49
CA LEU A 105 6.43 1.39 -4.19
C LEU A 105 5.73 1.90 -2.92
N TYR A 106 4.41 1.73 -2.84
CA TYR A 106 3.58 2.33 -1.81
C TYR A 106 2.44 1.43 -1.31
N GLU A 107 2.19 1.47 0.00
CA GLU A 107 1.18 0.69 0.71
C GLU A 107 -0.27 1.02 0.31
N ALA A 108 -0.56 2.30 0.06
CA ALA A 108 -1.93 2.69 -0.29
C ALA A 108 -2.38 2.09 -1.62
N ASN A 109 -1.42 1.79 -2.50
CA ASN A 109 -1.62 1.19 -3.79
C ASN A 109 -1.75 -0.33 -3.63
N THR A 110 -2.75 -0.93 -4.26
CA THR A 110 -3.04 -2.36 -4.10
C THR A 110 -3.42 -2.94 -5.46
N PRO A 111 -2.63 -3.89 -6.02
CA PRO A 111 -2.96 -4.55 -7.27
C PRO A 111 -4.28 -5.28 -7.14
N GLU A 112 -5.03 -5.44 -8.23
CA GLU A 112 -6.08 -6.45 -8.24
C GLU A 112 -5.47 -7.85 -8.13
N SER A 113 -6.07 -8.73 -7.31
CA SER A 113 -5.58 -10.11 -7.14
C SER A 113 -5.70 -10.88 -8.46
N PRO A 114 -4.58 -11.34 -9.05
CA PRO A 114 -4.60 -12.12 -10.31
C PRO A 114 -5.33 -13.46 -10.14
N TYR A 115 -5.30 -14.00 -8.91
CA TYR A 115 -5.96 -15.26 -8.55
C TYR A 115 -7.47 -15.22 -8.78
N LEU A 116 -8.11 -14.07 -8.51
CA LEU A 116 -9.56 -13.91 -8.60
C LEU A 116 -10.04 -13.61 -10.02
N GLN A 117 -9.17 -13.07 -10.87
CA GLN A 117 -9.47 -12.63 -12.25
C GLN A 117 -9.40 -13.73 -13.31
N GLY A 118 -8.91 -14.94 -12.97
CA GLY A 118 -9.05 -16.12 -13.85
C GLY A 118 -7.98 -16.34 -14.90
N ASN A 119 -6.86 -15.63 -14.85
CA ASN A 119 -5.65 -16.12 -15.49
C ASN A 119 -4.94 -17.09 -14.53
N ASP A 120 -5.38 -18.35 -14.51
CA ASP A 120 -4.72 -19.43 -13.76
C ASP A 120 -3.28 -19.72 -14.26
N GLN A 121 -2.70 -18.88 -15.14
CA GLN A 121 -1.41 -19.07 -15.82
C GLN A 121 -0.52 -17.82 -15.93
N SER A 122 -0.91 -16.66 -15.41
CA SER A 122 0.10 -15.61 -15.27
C SER A 122 1.01 -16.00 -14.12
N PRO A 123 2.33 -16.19 -14.33
CA PRO A 123 3.24 -16.17 -13.18
C PRO A 123 2.91 -14.90 -12.42
N ALA A 124 2.66 -15.04 -11.12
CA ALA A 124 2.43 -13.94 -10.23
C ALA A 124 3.73 -13.13 -10.09
N GLY A 125 4.16 -12.48 -11.17
CA GLY A 125 4.80 -11.19 -11.02
C GLY A 125 3.72 -10.21 -10.64
N ILE A 126 4.09 -9.20 -9.86
CA ILE A 126 3.28 -8.04 -9.50
C ILE A 126 3.00 -7.23 -10.78
N ASN A 127 2.34 -7.81 -11.79
CA ASN A 127 1.73 -7.09 -12.91
C ASN A 127 0.38 -6.55 -12.41
N SER A 128 0.53 -5.67 -11.44
CA SER A 128 -0.47 -4.78 -10.90
C SER A 128 -0.97 -3.84 -12.00
N SER A 129 -2.26 -3.47 -11.97
CA SER A 129 -2.74 -2.28 -12.69
C SER A 129 -2.08 -0.99 -12.20
N ASP A 130 -1.46 -1.03 -11.02
CA ASP A 130 -0.70 0.05 -10.39
C ASP A 130 0.76 -0.38 -10.18
N PRO A 131 1.71 0.06 -11.02
CA PRO A 131 3.11 -0.36 -10.94
C PRO A 131 3.80 0.05 -9.63
N ASN A 132 3.18 0.92 -8.82
CA ASN A 132 3.72 1.42 -7.57
C ASN A 132 3.13 0.71 -6.35
N ALA A 133 2.42 -0.42 -6.50
CA ALA A 133 1.82 -1.11 -5.37
C ALA A 133 2.79 -2.08 -4.67
N ILE A 134 2.75 -2.13 -3.33
CA ILE A 134 3.62 -2.99 -2.50
C ILE A 134 2.89 -4.10 -1.75
N GLU A 135 1.56 -4.02 -1.62
CA GLU A 135 0.76 -4.96 -0.84
C GLU A 135 -0.04 -5.92 -1.70
N ALA A 136 -0.44 -7.06 -1.14
CA ALA A 136 -1.45 -7.91 -1.74
C ALA A 136 -2.87 -7.51 -1.31
N GLN A 137 -3.82 -7.62 -2.26
CA GLN A 137 -5.22 -7.24 -2.05
C GLN A 137 -5.94 -8.11 -1.04
N LEU A 138 -5.80 -9.43 -1.14
CA LEU A 138 -6.57 -10.36 -0.31
C LEU A 138 -6.28 -10.21 1.20
N PRO A 139 -5.01 -10.18 1.66
CA PRO A 139 -4.70 -9.91 3.07
C PRO A 139 -5.31 -8.61 3.60
N LYS A 140 -5.20 -7.51 2.84
CA LYS A 140 -5.74 -6.19 3.19
C LYS A 140 -7.27 -6.23 3.38
N LEU A 141 -7.96 -6.92 2.49
CA LEU A 141 -9.42 -7.07 2.57
C LEU A 141 -9.88 -7.95 3.73
N ILE A 142 -9.10 -8.96 4.11
CA ILE A 142 -9.39 -9.79 5.28
C ILE A 142 -9.33 -8.92 6.56
N ILE A 143 -8.30 -8.08 6.69
CA ILE A 143 -8.16 -7.14 7.82
C ILE A 143 -9.37 -6.19 7.84
N GLY A 144 -9.76 -5.65 6.69
CA GLY A 144 -10.94 -4.80 6.56
C GLY A 144 -12.26 -5.49 6.94
N LEU A 145 -12.45 -6.75 6.52
CA LEU A 145 -13.62 -7.55 6.90
C LEU A 145 -13.64 -7.88 8.40
N ASN A 146 -12.48 -8.14 9.01
CA ASN A 146 -12.36 -8.32 10.46
C ASN A 146 -12.76 -7.05 11.22
N ALA A 147 -12.29 -5.88 10.77
CA ALA A 147 -12.67 -4.59 11.34
C ALA A 147 -14.17 -4.33 11.19
N PHE A 148 -14.74 -4.59 10.00
CA PHE A 148 -16.18 -4.50 9.76
C PHE A 148 -16.97 -5.44 10.67
N LYS A 149 -16.54 -6.71 10.80
CA LYS A 149 -17.14 -7.71 11.69
C LYS A 149 -17.13 -7.22 13.14
N ALA A 150 -15.98 -6.76 13.64
CA ALA A 150 -15.83 -6.29 15.01
C ALA A 150 -16.75 -5.10 15.31
N ARG A 151 -16.90 -4.17 14.35
CA ARG A 151 -17.85 -3.05 14.44
C ARG A 151 -19.28 -3.54 14.59
N VAL A 152 -19.72 -4.43 13.71
CA VAL A 152 -21.12 -4.89 13.71
C VAL A 152 -21.44 -5.89 14.82
N ALA A 153 -20.45 -6.62 15.34
CA ALA A 153 -20.65 -7.65 16.37
C ALA A 153 -21.35 -7.12 17.63
N LYS A 154 -21.03 -5.88 18.05
CA LYS A 154 -21.68 -5.21 19.19
C LYS A 154 -23.18 -5.05 18.97
N TYR A 155 -23.60 -4.75 17.75
CA TYR A 155 -25.01 -4.60 17.38
C TYR A 155 -25.68 -5.95 17.13
N VAL A 156 -24.93 -6.93 16.62
CA VAL A 156 -25.44 -8.26 16.31
C VAL A 156 -25.94 -8.95 17.58
N ALA A 157 -25.16 -8.93 18.66
CA ALA A 157 -25.56 -9.53 19.94
C ALA A 157 -26.86 -8.90 20.49
N ASN A 158 -26.90 -7.56 20.53
CA ASN A 158 -28.07 -6.80 21.01
C ASN A 158 -29.34 -7.10 20.20
N ASP A 159 -29.24 -7.14 18.87
CA ASP A 159 -30.39 -7.40 18.01
C ASP A 159 -30.76 -8.89 17.97
N GLN A 160 -29.81 -9.81 18.20
CA GLN A 160 -30.09 -11.25 18.38
C GLN A 160 -30.92 -11.50 19.63
N ASP A 161 -30.57 -10.87 20.75
CA ASP A 161 -31.34 -10.95 21.99
C ASP A 161 -32.77 -10.40 21.80
N ALA A 162 -32.90 -9.26 21.11
CA ALA A 162 -34.19 -8.66 20.78
C ALA A 162 -35.04 -9.51 19.83
N LEU A 163 -34.42 -10.36 18.99
CA LEU A 163 -35.10 -11.27 18.07
C LEU A 163 -35.28 -12.70 18.61
N GLY A 164 -34.57 -13.06 19.67
CA GLY A 164 -34.50 -14.39 20.27
C GLY A 164 -35.66 -14.72 21.22
N ILE A 165 -35.36 -15.57 22.22
CA ILE A 165 -36.32 -16.09 23.22
C ILE A 165 -36.79 -14.99 24.17
N ASN A 166 -35.92 -14.02 24.48
CA ASN A 166 -36.20 -12.93 25.43
C ASN A 166 -36.95 -11.74 24.80
N GLY A 167 -36.98 -11.65 23.47
CA GLY A 167 -37.70 -10.60 22.75
C GLY A 167 -39.19 -10.89 22.62
N GLY A 168 -40.04 -10.12 23.30
CA GLY A 168 -41.50 -10.22 23.12
C GLY A 168 -41.93 -9.87 21.68
N PRO A 169 -43.13 -10.30 21.20
CA PRO A 169 -43.62 -10.00 19.85
C PRO A 169 -43.55 -8.52 19.46
N GLY A 170 -43.78 -7.62 20.43
CA GLY A 170 -43.65 -6.18 20.28
C GLY A 170 -42.22 -5.70 20.03
N GLN A 171 -41.20 -6.31 20.64
CA GLN A 171 -39.80 -5.96 20.40
C GLN A 171 -39.34 -6.40 19.02
N LYS A 172 -39.71 -7.60 18.57
CA LYS A 172 -39.39 -8.08 17.21
C LYS A 172 -39.95 -7.16 16.12
N SER A 173 -41.19 -6.68 16.30
CA SER A 173 -41.81 -5.73 15.37
C SER A 173 -41.11 -4.37 15.38
N LYS A 174 -40.71 -3.87 16.56
CA LYS A 174 -39.99 -2.59 16.69
C LYS A 174 -38.62 -2.64 16.04
N THR A 175 -37.83 -3.70 16.28
CA THR A 175 -36.50 -3.86 15.66
C THR A 175 -36.58 -3.92 14.14
N LYS A 176 -37.51 -4.72 13.58
CA LYS A 176 -37.73 -4.79 12.13
C LYS A 176 -38.21 -3.47 11.52
N LYS A 177 -39.03 -2.70 12.25
CA LYS A 177 -39.49 -1.38 11.81
C LYS A 177 -38.33 -0.38 11.80
N ARG A 178 -37.56 -0.29 12.89
CA ARG A 178 -36.34 0.53 12.99
C ARG A 178 -35.42 0.30 11.80
N TRP A 179 -35.06 -0.96 11.53
CA TRP A 179 -34.22 -1.33 10.39
C TRP A 179 -34.73 -0.90 9.01
N LYS A 180 -36.04 -0.81 8.80
CA LYS A 180 -36.63 -0.33 7.55
C LYS A 180 -36.58 1.19 7.45
N ASP A 181 -36.85 1.85 8.57
CA ASP A 181 -36.85 3.31 8.67
C ASP A 181 -35.41 3.83 8.48
N ASP A 182 -34.40 3.18 9.09
CA ASP A 182 -32.98 3.52 8.93
C ASP A 182 -32.53 3.40 7.47
N ILE A 183 -32.79 2.27 6.79
CA ILE A 183 -32.46 2.11 5.36
C ILE A 183 -33.09 3.22 4.52
N LYS A 184 -34.37 3.54 4.77
CA LYS A 184 -35.07 4.56 4.01
C LYS A 184 -34.50 5.96 4.27
N HIS A 185 -33.98 6.21 5.47
CA HIS A 185 -33.27 7.43 5.80
C HIS A 185 -31.94 7.51 5.07
N PHE A 186 -31.10 6.47 5.15
CA PHE A 186 -29.79 6.45 4.49
C PHE A 186 -29.90 6.47 2.95
N LYS A 187 -30.83 5.74 2.32
CA LYS A 187 -31.06 5.81 0.86
C LYS A 187 -31.51 7.20 0.37
N LYS A 188 -31.90 8.12 1.26
CA LYS A 188 -32.24 9.50 0.92
C LYS A 188 -31.10 10.48 1.14
N LEU A 189 -30.10 10.10 1.92
CA LEU A 189 -28.88 10.87 2.07
C LEU A 189 -28.05 10.58 0.82
N ASP A 190 -27.92 11.57 -0.07
CA ASP A 190 -26.96 11.51 -1.16
C ASP A 190 -25.57 11.66 -0.54
N ILE A 191 -24.93 10.54 -0.22
CA ILE A 191 -23.60 10.54 0.40
C ILE A 191 -22.59 10.64 -0.75
N GLU A 192 -22.31 11.88 -1.16
CA GLU A 192 -21.36 12.21 -2.23
C GLU A 192 -19.91 11.80 -1.91
N GLU A 193 -19.63 11.49 -0.65
CA GLU A 193 -18.31 11.28 -0.05
C GLU A 193 -17.48 10.12 -0.64
N PHE A 194 -18.07 9.22 -1.44
CA PHE A 194 -17.37 8.04 -1.98
C PHE A 194 -17.21 8.03 -3.51
N LYS A 195 -17.54 9.13 -4.20
CA LYS A 195 -17.39 9.22 -5.67
C LYS A 195 -15.91 9.41 -6.07
N PRO A 196 -15.37 8.68 -7.06
CA PRO A 196 -14.00 8.86 -7.53
C PRO A 196 -13.70 10.30 -7.99
N GLU A 197 -14.67 10.97 -8.59
CA GLU A 197 -14.55 12.37 -9.03
C GLU A 197 -14.29 13.30 -7.86
N LYS A 198 -14.92 13.04 -6.70
CA LYS A 198 -14.67 13.77 -5.46
C LYS A 198 -13.23 13.62 -4.98
N ARG A 199 -12.54 12.51 -5.27
CA ARG A 199 -11.13 12.33 -4.90
C ARG A 199 -10.18 13.18 -5.74
N ASP A 200 -10.48 13.33 -7.02
CA ASP A 200 -9.68 14.20 -7.90
C ASP A 200 -9.90 15.68 -7.52
N GLU A 201 -11.13 16.04 -7.13
CA GLU A 201 -11.47 17.34 -6.56
C GLU A 201 -10.75 17.57 -5.22
N GLU A 202 -10.82 16.64 -4.27
CA GLU A 202 -10.11 16.68 -2.97
C GLU A 202 -8.59 16.78 -3.17
N LYS A 203 -8.04 16.09 -4.19
CA LYS A 203 -6.61 16.22 -4.54
C LYS A 203 -6.26 17.62 -5.03
N THR A 204 -7.12 18.19 -5.87
CA THR A 204 -6.92 19.53 -6.41
C THR A 204 -7.02 20.57 -5.30
N GLU A 205 -8.08 20.49 -4.49
CA GLU A 205 -8.30 21.35 -3.33
C GLU A 205 -7.14 21.25 -2.34
N TYR A 206 -6.65 20.05 -2.04
CA TYR A 206 -5.49 19.89 -1.19
C TYR A 206 -4.24 20.56 -1.74
N ASN A 207 -3.95 20.40 -3.04
CA ASN A 207 -2.78 21.04 -3.62
C ASN A 207 -2.90 22.58 -3.55
N GLU A 208 -4.12 23.12 -3.70
CA GLU A 208 -4.40 24.55 -3.51
C GLU A 208 -4.21 24.98 -2.05
N GLN A 209 -4.68 24.18 -1.08
CA GLN A 209 -4.48 24.42 0.35
C GLN A 209 -3.00 24.33 0.73
N LEU A 210 -2.27 23.33 0.22
CA LEU A 210 -0.84 23.13 0.43
C LEU A 210 -0.06 24.33 -0.12
N ASN A 211 -0.39 24.80 -1.33
CA ASN A 211 0.22 25.99 -1.91
C ASN A 211 -0.06 27.24 -1.08
N THR A 212 -1.32 27.45 -0.67
CA THR A 212 -1.72 28.61 0.15
C THR A 212 -0.99 28.60 1.50
N TRP A 213 -1.02 27.46 2.19
CA TRP A 213 -0.29 27.27 3.44
C TRP A 213 1.22 27.46 3.24
N SER A 214 1.77 26.94 2.15
CA SER A 214 3.18 27.06 1.80
C SER A 214 3.59 28.52 1.67
N GLU A 215 2.80 29.34 0.95
CA GLU A 215 3.00 30.78 0.81
C GLU A 215 2.87 31.53 2.14
N GLU A 216 1.84 31.23 2.94
CA GLU A 216 1.64 31.84 4.26
C GLU A 216 2.78 31.53 5.22
N TRP A 217 3.27 30.28 5.22
CA TRP A 217 4.40 29.89 6.05
C TRP A 217 5.67 30.65 5.65
N ASP A 218 5.94 30.80 4.36
CA ASP A 218 7.09 31.56 3.86
C ASP A 218 7.01 33.06 4.21
N GLN A 219 5.80 33.65 4.19
CA GLN A 219 5.58 35.03 4.64
C GLN A 219 5.81 35.21 6.14
N ASN A 220 5.41 34.24 6.95
CA ASN A 220 5.56 34.27 8.41
C ASN A 220 6.98 33.92 8.86
N HIS A 221 7.74 33.18 8.04
CA HIS A 221 9.11 32.78 8.32
C HIS A 221 10.08 33.24 7.22
N PRO A 222 10.25 34.56 7.02
CA PRO A 222 11.03 35.10 5.91
C PRO A 222 12.55 34.93 6.07
N THR A 223 13.02 34.44 7.22
CA THR A 223 14.45 34.29 7.52
C THR A 223 14.81 32.87 7.94
N ALA A 224 16.01 32.41 7.61
CA ALA A 224 16.54 31.11 8.07
C ALA A 224 16.45 30.95 9.60
N LYS A 225 16.67 32.04 10.36
CA LYS A 225 16.54 32.05 11.81
C LYS A 225 15.11 31.76 12.27
N SER A 226 14.11 32.45 11.72
CA SER A 226 12.70 32.22 12.08
C SER A 226 12.23 30.81 11.70
N ARG A 227 12.73 30.27 10.58
CA ARG A 227 12.42 28.91 10.14
C ARG A 227 13.03 27.86 11.08
N ASN A 228 14.29 28.06 11.48
CA ASN A 228 14.98 27.16 12.41
C ASN A 228 14.42 27.21 13.84
N GLU A 229 13.93 28.37 14.29
CA GLU A 229 13.25 28.51 15.59
C GLU A 229 11.96 27.69 15.64
N ASP A 230 11.17 27.68 14.55
CA ASP A 230 9.93 26.89 14.43
C ASP A 230 10.20 25.38 14.34
N ARG A 231 11.32 24.98 13.72
CA ARG A 231 11.78 23.58 13.63
C ARG A 231 12.27 22.98 14.96
N SER A 232 12.59 23.81 15.96
CA SER A 232 13.33 23.39 17.17
C SER A 232 12.43 23.07 18.39
N ALA A 233 11.17 22.68 18.19
CA ALA A 233 10.26 22.38 19.31
C ALA A 233 10.79 21.24 20.21
N PRO A 234 10.62 21.31 21.55
CA PRO A 234 11.44 20.56 22.52
C PRO A 234 11.16 19.05 22.59
N ASP A 235 10.14 18.57 21.90
CA ASP A 235 9.57 17.23 22.11
C ASP A 235 9.89 16.25 20.96
N GLY A 236 10.68 16.67 19.96
CA GLY A 236 11.06 15.84 18.82
C GLY A 236 9.93 15.51 17.83
N GLU A 237 8.69 15.91 18.12
CA GLU A 237 7.61 15.99 17.14
C GLU A 237 7.62 17.37 16.48
N MET A 238 8.23 17.46 15.30
CA MET A 238 8.09 18.64 14.46
C MET A 238 6.61 18.78 14.07
N THR A 239 5.97 19.81 14.60
CA THR A 239 4.58 20.18 14.32
C THR A 239 4.52 21.22 13.21
N LEU A 240 5.33 21.05 12.15
CA LEU A 240 5.44 22.05 11.09
C LEU A 240 4.19 22.15 10.19
N SER A 241 3.20 21.25 10.29
CA SER A 241 2.00 21.35 9.47
C SER A 241 0.76 21.71 10.31
N PRO A 242 0.35 23.00 10.35
CA PRO A 242 -1.01 23.40 10.64
C PRO A 242 -1.95 23.23 9.44
N LEU A 243 -1.55 22.49 8.38
CA LEU A 243 -2.50 21.81 7.50
C LEU A 243 -3.34 20.89 8.38
N ARG A 244 -4.43 21.47 8.93
CA ARG A 244 -5.38 20.83 9.85
C ARG A 244 -6.13 19.69 9.18
N GLU A 245 -6.06 19.61 7.86
CA GLU A 245 -6.63 18.56 7.03
C GLU A 245 -5.48 17.68 6.54
N GLU A 246 -5.62 16.37 6.69
CA GLU A 246 -4.60 15.44 6.18
C GLU A 246 -4.45 15.58 4.67
N ALA A 247 -3.34 15.09 4.12
CA ALA A 247 -3.29 14.84 2.69
C ALA A 247 -4.57 14.09 2.27
N PRO A 248 -5.19 14.42 1.13
CA PRO A 248 -6.49 13.94 0.65
C PRO A 248 -6.51 12.43 0.48
N TYR A 249 -5.35 11.81 0.66
CA TYR A 249 -5.16 10.39 0.71
C TYR A 249 -5.35 9.74 2.09
N ARG A 250 -5.71 10.45 3.19
CA ARG A 250 -6.49 9.94 4.36
C ARG A 250 -6.50 10.85 5.60
N THR A 251 -7.70 11.23 6.06
CA THR A 251 -8.07 10.93 7.46
C THR A 251 -8.03 9.43 7.61
N TYR A 252 -7.26 8.92 8.57
CA TYR A 252 -7.42 7.52 8.97
C TYR A 252 -8.71 7.39 9.78
N ASP A 253 -9.86 7.53 9.12
CA ASP A 253 -11.12 7.06 9.67
C ASP A 253 -11.13 5.54 9.56
N PHE A 254 -10.68 4.88 10.62
CA PHE A 254 -10.72 3.42 10.73
C PHE A 254 -12.10 2.86 10.36
N ASN A 255 -13.17 3.58 10.67
CA ASN A 255 -14.54 3.15 10.39
C ASN A 255 -14.88 3.23 8.89
N GLY A 256 -14.57 4.36 8.25
CA GLY A 256 -14.70 4.56 6.81
C GLY A 256 -13.79 3.61 6.01
N VAL A 257 -12.56 3.39 6.46
CA VAL A 257 -11.62 2.42 5.87
C VAL A 257 -12.17 1.00 5.99
N ALA A 258 -12.66 0.58 7.16
CA ALA A 258 -13.24 -0.75 7.32
C ALA A 258 -14.47 -0.96 6.42
N GLN A 259 -15.32 0.06 6.27
CA GLN A 259 -16.48 0.02 5.37
C GLN A 259 -16.06 -0.07 3.90
N LEU A 260 -15.09 0.76 3.48
CA LEU A 260 -14.52 0.75 2.13
C LEU A 260 -13.90 -0.61 1.81
N MET A 261 -13.12 -1.19 2.72
CA MET A 261 -12.49 -2.50 2.54
C MET A 261 -13.53 -3.61 2.47
N ALA A 262 -14.59 -3.56 3.30
CA ALA A 262 -15.69 -4.51 3.20
C ALA A 262 -16.43 -4.39 1.85
N LEU A 263 -16.71 -3.17 1.38
CA LEU A 263 -17.28 -2.93 0.05
C LEU A 263 -16.39 -3.50 -1.06
N GLN A 264 -15.07 -3.26 -1.01
CA GLN A 264 -14.12 -3.81 -1.97
C GLN A 264 -14.10 -5.35 -1.92
N ALA A 265 -14.13 -5.96 -0.74
CA ALA A 265 -14.19 -7.40 -0.58
C ALA A 265 -15.47 -7.99 -1.22
N PHE A 266 -16.63 -7.36 -0.99
CA PHE A 266 -17.88 -7.78 -1.62
C PHE A 266 -17.87 -7.61 -3.15
N ARG A 267 -17.34 -6.49 -3.67
CA ARG A 267 -17.17 -6.28 -5.12
C ARG A 267 -16.25 -7.33 -5.75
N ILE A 268 -15.21 -7.74 -5.05
CA ILE A 268 -14.33 -8.83 -5.51
C ILE A 268 -15.06 -10.17 -5.59
N LEU A 269 -15.94 -10.47 -4.62
CA LEU A 269 -16.76 -11.68 -4.70
C LEU A 269 -17.65 -11.66 -5.94
N GLN A 270 -18.25 -10.52 -6.29
CA GLN A 270 -19.04 -10.35 -7.52
C GLN A 270 -18.21 -10.60 -8.79
N LYS A 271 -16.95 -10.16 -8.78
CA LYS A 271 -16.00 -10.37 -9.90
C LYS A 271 -15.38 -11.77 -9.95
N THR A 272 -15.55 -12.59 -8.90
CA THR A 272 -14.88 -13.90 -8.81
C THR A 272 -15.38 -14.83 -9.91
N LYS A 273 -14.50 -15.20 -10.84
CA LYS A 273 -14.88 -16.06 -11.98
C LYS A 273 -15.23 -17.47 -11.54
N ARG A 274 -16.17 -18.08 -12.27
CA ARG A 274 -16.56 -19.48 -12.08
C ARG A 274 -15.33 -20.38 -12.25
N PRO A 275 -14.97 -21.19 -11.23
CA PRO A 275 -13.87 -22.14 -11.33
C PRO A 275 -14.22 -23.31 -12.25
N LYS A 276 -13.21 -24.13 -12.61
CA LYS A 276 -13.43 -25.42 -13.29
C LYS A 276 -14.44 -26.28 -12.51
N PRO A 277 -15.32 -27.03 -13.20
CA PRO A 277 -16.25 -27.95 -12.55
C PRO A 277 -15.52 -28.90 -11.58
N PHE A 278 -16.14 -29.15 -10.42
CA PHE A 278 -15.58 -30.02 -9.36
C PHE A 278 -14.28 -29.56 -8.70
N SER A 279 -13.78 -28.36 -8.99
CA SER A 279 -12.63 -27.80 -8.28
C SER A 279 -12.91 -27.67 -6.78
N ARG A 280 -11.94 -28.09 -5.97
CA ARG A 280 -11.94 -27.90 -4.50
C ARG A 280 -11.02 -26.76 -4.07
N SER A 281 -10.53 -25.96 -5.00
CA SER A 281 -9.61 -24.85 -4.71
C SER A 281 -10.25 -23.79 -3.80
N PRO A 282 -9.45 -23.01 -3.06
CA PRO A 282 -9.94 -21.87 -2.29
C PRO A 282 -10.81 -20.91 -3.11
N LYS A 283 -10.40 -20.60 -4.34
CA LYS A 283 -11.22 -19.85 -5.32
C LYS A 283 -12.61 -20.45 -5.52
N ALA A 284 -12.71 -21.77 -5.62
CA ALA A 284 -13.99 -22.44 -5.82
C ALA A 284 -14.89 -22.34 -4.58
N LYS A 285 -14.29 -22.36 -3.38
CA LYS A 285 -15.03 -22.11 -2.13
C LYS A 285 -15.55 -20.68 -2.05
N LEU A 286 -14.74 -19.68 -2.42
CA LEU A 286 -15.17 -18.28 -2.52
C LEU A 286 -16.31 -18.09 -3.51
N TYR A 287 -16.17 -18.62 -4.73
CA TYR A 287 -17.23 -18.55 -5.74
C TYR A 287 -18.53 -19.22 -5.24
N LYS A 288 -18.43 -20.40 -4.61
CA LYS A 288 -19.60 -21.09 -4.04
C LYS A 288 -20.23 -20.29 -2.90
N PHE A 289 -19.42 -19.66 -2.04
CA PHE A 289 -19.89 -18.79 -0.98
C PHE A 289 -20.67 -17.61 -1.57
N TYR A 290 -20.11 -16.93 -2.57
CA TYR A 290 -20.79 -15.85 -3.29
C TYR A 290 -22.12 -16.33 -3.88
N LYS A 291 -22.13 -17.40 -4.69
CA LYS A 291 -23.38 -17.90 -5.30
C LYS A 291 -24.44 -18.33 -4.28
N THR A 292 -24.05 -18.77 -3.09
CA THR A 292 -24.99 -19.11 -2.01
C THR A 292 -25.61 -17.86 -1.37
N HIS A 293 -24.87 -16.74 -1.35
CA HIS A 293 -25.26 -15.50 -0.69
C HIS A 293 -25.39 -14.30 -1.64
N GLU A 294 -25.58 -14.55 -2.95
CA GLU A 294 -25.51 -13.55 -4.03
C GLU A 294 -26.42 -12.36 -3.75
N ASN A 295 -27.71 -12.61 -3.50
CA ASN A 295 -28.69 -11.57 -3.16
C ASN A 295 -28.34 -10.78 -1.88
N ILE A 296 -27.61 -11.38 -0.93
CA ILE A 296 -27.21 -10.71 0.31
C ILE A 296 -26.03 -9.78 0.03
N ILE A 297 -25.06 -10.27 -0.74
CA ILE A 297 -23.84 -9.53 -1.10
C ILE A 297 -24.18 -8.37 -2.04
N ASP A 298 -24.97 -8.61 -3.08
CA ASP A 298 -25.31 -7.60 -4.09
C ASP A 298 -26.12 -6.43 -3.50
N GLU A 299 -27.11 -6.72 -2.64
CA GLU A 299 -27.84 -5.65 -1.93
C GLU A 299 -26.92 -4.91 -0.95
N THR A 300 -26.01 -5.61 -0.26
CA THR A 300 -25.06 -4.98 0.66
C THR A 300 -24.09 -4.06 -0.08
N VAL A 301 -23.62 -4.44 -1.27
CA VAL A 301 -22.80 -3.56 -2.13
C VAL A 301 -23.58 -2.28 -2.44
N THR A 302 -24.82 -2.42 -2.91
CA THR A 302 -25.70 -1.28 -3.23
C THR A 302 -25.93 -0.37 -2.01
N GLU A 303 -26.15 -0.95 -0.83
CA GLU A 303 -26.33 -0.20 0.41
C GLU A 303 -25.06 0.54 0.85
N LEU A 304 -23.89 -0.12 0.79
CA LEU A 304 -22.62 0.50 1.16
C LEU A 304 -22.21 1.60 0.18
N GLU A 305 -22.50 1.44 -1.12
CA GLU A 305 -22.32 2.48 -2.14
C GLU A 305 -23.23 3.69 -1.91
N ALA A 306 -24.43 3.47 -1.38
CA ALA A 306 -25.33 4.52 -0.94
C ALA A 306 -24.99 5.08 0.46
N GLY A 307 -23.83 4.72 1.02
CA GLY A 307 -23.35 5.17 2.32
C GLY A 307 -24.19 4.70 3.52
N VAL A 308 -24.97 3.63 3.37
CA VAL A 308 -25.71 3.02 4.48
C VAL A 308 -24.70 2.51 5.52
N ALA A 309 -24.89 2.91 6.79
CA ALA A 309 -23.99 2.49 7.86
C ALA A 309 -23.99 0.93 8.02
N PRO A 310 -22.84 0.32 8.36
CA PRO A 310 -22.67 -1.13 8.49
C PRO A 310 -23.77 -1.87 9.27
N GLU A 311 -24.19 -1.32 10.41
CA GLU A 311 -25.23 -1.84 11.30
C GLU A 311 -26.66 -1.78 10.72
N HIS A 312 -26.83 -1.23 9.52
CA HIS A 312 -28.13 -1.19 8.83
C HIS A 312 -28.14 -1.98 7.52
N THR A 313 -26.98 -2.53 7.12
CA THR A 313 -26.84 -3.32 5.90
C THR A 313 -27.57 -4.66 5.95
N THR A 314 -27.77 -5.24 4.77
CA THR A 314 -28.39 -6.54 4.55
C THR A 314 -27.50 -7.65 5.08
N VAL A 315 -26.17 -7.60 4.87
CA VAL A 315 -25.21 -8.51 5.52
C VAL A 315 -25.37 -8.50 7.03
N PHE A 316 -25.42 -7.32 7.67
CA PHE A 316 -25.63 -7.23 9.12
C PHE A 316 -26.90 -7.96 9.54
N LYS A 317 -28.04 -7.67 8.91
CA LYS A 317 -29.32 -8.31 9.24
C LYS A 317 -29.27 -9.82 9.07
N LYS A 318 -28.55 -10.31 8.07
CA LYS A 318 -28.38 -11.74 7.83
C LYS A 318 -27.45 -12.39 8.84
N MET A 319 -26.41 -11.69 9.30
CA MET A 319 -25.58 -12.12 10.43
C MET A 319 -26.42 -12.26 11.70
N VAL A 320 -27.25 -11.25 12.03
CA VAL A 320 -28.18 -11.31 13.19
C VAL A 320 -29.06 -12.56 13.12
N THR A 321 -29.64 -12.86 11.95
CA THR A 321 -30.51 -14.02 11.77
C THR A 321 -29.79 -15.36 11.58
N GLY A 322 -28.45 -15.41 11.64
CA GLY A 322 -27.65 -16.61 11.39
C GLY A 322 -27.68 -17.10 9.93
N ARG A 323 -28.12 -16.25 8.99
CA ARG A 323 -28.23 -16.57 7.55
C ARG A 323 -27.04 -16.09 6.71
N PHE A 324 -26.05 -15.49 7.35
CA PHE A 324 -24.78 -15.11 6.74
C PHE A 324 -23.67 -15.32 7.75
N ASN A 325 -22.63 -16.05 7.36
CA ASN A 325 -21.49 -16.36 8.22
C ASN A 325 -20.26 -15.58 7.73
N MET A 326 -19.95 -14.47 8.39
CA MET A 326 -18.80 -13.63 8.07
C MET A 326 -17.48 -14.37 8.31
N ASP A 327 -17.40 -15.22 9.33
CA ASP A 327 -16.20 -16.01 9.63
C ASP A 327 -15.89 -17.01 8.53
N ALA A 328 -16.92 -17.66 7.98
CA ALA A 328 -16.74 -18.55 6.84
C ALA A 328 -16.22 -17.81 5.59
N LEU A 329 -16.68 -16.56 5.35
CA LEU A 329 -16.14 -15.74 4.27
C LEU A 329 -14.66 -15.40 4.51
N ILE A 330 -14.33 -14.88 5.70
CA ILE A 330 -12.96 -14.52 6.08
C ILE A 330 -12.02 -15.73 5.92
N GLN A 331 -12.42 -16.90 6.41
CA GLN A 331 -11.66 -18.14 6.28
C GLN A 331 -11.46 -18.58 4.82
N HIS A 332 -12.48 -18.42 3.97
CA HIS A 332 -12.33 -18.70 2.54
C HIS A 332 -11.40 -17.71 1.84
N MET A 333 -11.42 -16.44 2.23
CA MET A 333 -10.50 -15.42 1.69
C MET A 333 -9.07 -15.66 2.16
N LEU A 334 -8.87 -16.02 3.42
CA LEU A 334 -7.56 -16.36 3.97
C LEU A 334 -6.94 -17.56 3.27
N ALA A 335 -7.71 -18.64 3.08
CA ALA A 335 -7.25 -19.80 2.31
C ALA A 335 -6.89 -19.44 0.85
N ALA A 336 -7.58 -18.46 0.25
CA ALA A 336 -7.23 -17.97 -1.09
C ALA A 336 -5.96 -17.13 -1.07
N ALA A 337 -5.77 -16.26 -0.08
CA ALA A 337 -4.55 -15.47 0.11
C ALA A 337 -3.32 -16.36 0.32
N GLN A 338 -3.44 -17.41 1.14
CA GLN A 338 -2.39 -18.40 1.36
C GLN A 338 -2.04 -19.15 0.06
N GLN A 339 -3.04 -19.56 -0.73
CA GLN A 339 -2.79 -20.20 -2.02
C GLN A 339 -2.15 -19.25 -3.02
N GLU A 340 -2.55 -17.98 -3.05
CA GLU A 340 -1.92 -16.95 -3.88
C GLU A 340 -0.45 -16.78 -3.49
N ALA A 341 -0.16 -16.73 -2.19
CA ALA A 341 1.19 -16.59 -1.67
C ALA A 341 2.08 -17.78 -2.04
N GLN A 342 1.54 -19.00 -1.89
CA GLN A 342 2.21 -20.23 -2.33
C GLN A 342 2.51 -20.22 -3.83
N ASN A 343 1.55 -19.80 -4.64
CA ASN A 343 1.73 -19.77 -6.10
C ASN A 343 2.75 -18.71 -6.54
N ALA A 344 2.86 -17.61 -5.81
CA ALA A 344 3.81 -16.53 -6.04
C ALA A 344 5.18 -16.76 -5.39
N ASN A 345 5.37 -17.90 -4.70
CA ASN A 345 6.56 -18.21 -3.89
C ASN A 345 6.90 -17.12 -2.87
N VAL A 346 5.87 -16.49 -2.28
CA VAL A 346 6.06 -15.51 -1.20
C VAL A 346 6.70 -16.22 -0.02
N PRO A 347 7.83 -15.71 0.52
CA PRO A 347 8.44 -16.29 1.71
C PRO A 347 7.45 -16.25 2.87
N GLN A 348 7.20 -17.40 3.49
CA GLN A 348 6.42 -17.45 4.73
C GLN A 348 7.34 -16.98 5.86
N ILE A 349 7.03 -15.83 6.45
CA ILE A 349 7.78 -15.32 7.59
C ILE A 349 6.96 -15.61 8.84
N ASP A 350 7.58 -16.23 9.84
CA ASP A 350 6.91 -16.48 11.11
C ASP A 350 6.78 -15.19 11.94
N ALA A 351 5.88 -15.23 12.90
CA ALA A 351 5.57 -14.08 13.75
C ALA A 351 6.76 -13.67 14.64
N ASP A 352 7.58 -14.64 15.04
CA ASP A 352 8.74 -14.42 15.90
C ASP A 352 9.83 -13.65 15.16
N THR A 353 10.02 -13.95 13.86
CA THR A 353 10.96 -13.26 12.96
C THR A 353 10.52 -11.84 12.66
N LEU A 354 9.21 -11.57 12.57
CA LEU A 354 8.66 -10.24 12.32
C LEU A 354 8.45 -9.41 13.59
N GLY A 355 8.83 -9.93 14.77
CA GLY A 355 8.68 -9.18 16.03
C GLY A 355 7.24 -8.81 16.37
N TYR A 356 6.25 -9.63 15.97
CA TYR A 356 4.85 -9.42 16.34
C TYR A 356 4.67 -9.67 17.85
N GLU A 357 4.95 -8.67 18.67
CA GLU A 357 4.66 -8.68 20.10
C GLU A 357 3.18 -8.31 20.32
N GLY A 358 2.29 -9.31 20.38
CA GLY A 358 0.89 -9.01 20.70
C GLY A 358 -0.10 -10.17 20.73
N ASN A 359 -0.78 -10.29 21.89
CA ASN A 359 -2.11 -10.81 22.31
C ASN A 359 -3.06 -11.62 21.40
N HIS A 360 -2.71 -11.95 20.15
CA HIS A 360 -3.55 -12.73 19.26
C HIS A 360 -3.10 -14.20 19.27
N GLU A 361 -4.02 -15.08 19.67
CA GLU A 361 -3.80 -16.52 19.68
C GLU A 361 -3.36 -17.01 18.28
N GLU A 362 -2.48 -17.99 18.25
CA GLU A 362 -2.13 -18.69 17.01
C GLU A 362 -3.40 -19.21 16.34
N GLY A 363 -3.56 -18.95 15.04
CA GLY A 363 -4.78 -19.26 14.29
C GLY A 363 -5.83 -18.14 14.20
N ASP A 364 -5.57 -16.95 14.74
CA ASP A 364 -6.41 -15.77 14.48
C ASP A 364 -6.28 -15.34 13.00
N PRO A 365 -7.37 -15.34 12.21
CA PRO A 365 -7.36 -14.90 10.81
C PRO A 365 -6.82 -13.49 10.59
N ASN A 366 -6.99 -12.61 11.58
CA ASN A 366 -6.46 -11.25 11.49
C ASN A 366 -4.94 -11.24 11.63
N ARG A 367 -4.39 -12.05 12.54
CA ARG A 367 -2.93 -12.23 12.69
C ARG A 367 -2.34 -12.86 11.44
N GLU A 368 -2.93 -13.95 10.94
CA GLU A 368 -2.46 -14.62 9.72
C GLU A 368 -2.51 -13.71 8.48
N ALA A 369 -3.57 -12.92 8.33
CA ALA A 369 -3.67 -11.95 7.23
C ALA A 369 -2.59 -10.87 7.33
N ASN A 370 -2.31 -10.35 8.53
CA ASN A 370 -1.24 -9.38 8.74
C ASN A 370 0.14 -9.97 8.41
N LEU A 371 0.44 -11.20 8.84
CA LEU A 371 1.70 -11.88 8.50
C LEU A 371 1.85 -12.08 6.99
N LEU A 372 0.78 -12.50 6.30
CA LEU A 372 0.80 -12.63 4.84
C LEU A 372 1.02 -11.27 4.16
N ARG A 373 0.36 -10.22 4.65
CA ARG A 373 0.49 -8.85 4.14
C ARG A 373 1.95 -8.38 4.20
N ASP A 374 2.60 -8.54 5.36
CA ASP A 374 4.00 -8.18 5.56
C ASP A 374 4.94 -9.04 4.70
N SER A 375 4.63 -10.32 4.54
CA SER A 375 5.40 -11.23 3.69
C SER A 375 5.36 -10.81 2.21
N TYR A 376 4.19 -10.37 1.73
CA TYR A 376 4.05 -9.79 0.39
C TYR A 376 4.82 -8.48 0.23
N MET A 377 4.76 -7.59 1.24
CA MET A 377 5.55 -6.35 1.21
C MET A 377 7.03 -6.67 1.12
N LEU A 378 7.53 -7.61 1.94
CA LEU A 378 8.94 -8.01 1.90
C LEU A 378 9.36 -8.52 0.52
N GLN A 379 8.56 -9.40 -0.10
CA GLN A 379 8.83 -9.86 -1.47
C GLN A 379 8.83 -8.70 -2.46
N SER A 380 7.84 -7.81 -2.38
CA SER A 380 7.71 -6.65 -3.27
C SER A 380 8.89 -5.68 -3.11
N ILE A 381 9.39 -5.51 -1.89
CA ILE A 381 10.60 -4.72 -1.61
C ILE A 381 11.81 -5.36 -2.29
N ARG A 382 12.04 -6.66 -2.09
CA ARG A 382 13.15 -7.40 -2.70
C ARG A 382 13.13 -7.34 -4.23
N GLU A 383 11.96 -7.56 -4.82
CA GLU A 383 11.75 -7.44 -6.27
C GLU A 383 11.95 -5.99 -6.72
N GLY A 384 11.46 -5.01 -5.95
CA GLY A 384 11.65 -3.59 -6.22
C GLY A 384 13.13 -3.21 -6.24
N VAL A 385 13.91 -3.65 -5.25
CA VAL A 385 15.36 -3.39 -5.20
C VAL A 385 16.06 -3.98 -6.41
N ALA A 386 15.76 -5.24 -6.78
CA ALA A 386 16.30 -5.87 -7.99
C ALA A 386 15.94 -5.09 -9.27
N ASN A 387 14.81 -4.38 -9.26
CA ASN A 387 14.33 -3.55 -10.36
C ASN A 387 14.71 -2.07 -10.26
N GLY A 388 15.56 -1.68 -9.30
CA GLY A 388 16.05 -0.30 -9.14
C GLY A 388 15.03 0.68 -8.55
N VAL A 389 14.08 0.20 -7.75
CA VAL A 389 13.24 1.05 -6.90
C VAL A 389 14.11 1.64 -5.78
N GLN A 390 13.92 2.93 -5.51
CA GLN A 390 14.72 3.68 -4.54
C GLN A 390 13.97 3.99 -3.24
N LEU A 391 12.63 3.98 -3.29
CA LEU A 391 11.79 4.37 -2.16
C LEU A 391 10.65 3.36 -1.95
N PHE A 392 10.43 2.95 -0.71
CA PHE A 392 9.34 2.08 -0.29
C PHE A 392 8.59 2.77 0.84
N GLY A 393 7.34 3.14 0.62
CA GLY A 393 6.48 3.74 1.64
C GLY A 393 5.54 2.70 2.25
N VAL A 394 5.69 2.47 3.55
CA VAL A 394 4.82 1.58 4.34
C VAL A 394 4.48 2.26 5.67
N GLY A 395 3.37 1.92 6.29
CA GLY A 395 3.02 2.38 7.63
C GLY A 395 4.11 1.97 8.63
N ASP A 396 4.39 2.82 9.62
CA ASP A 396 5.52 2.58 10.54
C ASP A 396 5.41 1.25 11.29
N ALA A 397 4.20 0.76 11.59
CA ALA A 397 3.98 -0.57 12.15
C ALA A 397 4.52 -1.68 11.22
N HIS A 398 4.23 -1.62 9.93
CA HIS A 398 4.76 -2.57 8.95
C HIS A 398 6.28 -2.45 8.81
N ARG A 399 6.82 -1.22 8.80
CA ARG A 399 8.27 -0.99 8.82
C ARG A 399 8.92 -1.67 10.01
N GLN A 400 8.37 -1.48 11.22
CA GLN A 400 8.91 -2.06 12.45
C GLN A 400 8.96 -3.58 12.40
N ASN A 401 7.95 -4.22 11.80
CA ASN A 401 7.91 -5.67 11.66
C ASN A 401 8.96 -6.20 10.68
N ILE A 402 9.09 -5.57 9.51
CA ILE A 402 9.93 -6.10 8.42
C ILE A 402 11.37 -5.61 8.45
N GLN A 403 11.68 -4.51 9.16
CA GLN A 403 13.03 -3.93 9.19
C GLN A 403 14.10 -4.92 9.66
N GLY A 404 13.76 -5.82 10.60
CA GLY A 404 14.70 -6.80 11.16
C GLY A 404 15.16 -7.81 10.10
N VAL A 405 14.25 -8.16 9.18
CA VAL A 405 14.52 -9.09 8.08
C VAL A 405 15.33 -8.42 6.97
N LEU A 406 15.19 -7.10 6.82
CA LEU A 406 15.84 -6.31 5.77
C LEU A 406 17.23 -5.78 6.14
N GLN A 407 17.70 -5.97 7.39
CA GLN A 407 18.98 -5.39 7.86
C GLN A 407 20.17 -5.81 6.99
N ASP A 408 20.16 -7.05 6.49
CA ASP A 408 21.25 -7.60 5.67
C ASP A 408 21.12 -7.27 4.17
N GLU A 409 20.04 -6.59 3.76
CA GLU A 409 19.72 -6.34 2.35
C GLU A 409 20.20 -4.97 1.83
N ASN A 410 21.03 -4.27 2.62
CA ASN A 410 21.52 -2.92 2.33
C ASN A 410 20.36 -1.92 2.04
N ILE A 411 19.22 -2.08 2.71
CA ILE A 411 18.10 -1.15 2.65
C ILE A 411 18.16 -0.27 3.89
N GLU A 412 18.03 1.05 3.71
CA GLU A 412 17.89 1.97 4.82
C GLU A 412 16.45 1.95 5.33
N SER A 413 16.21 1.72 6.62
CA SER A 413 14.88 1.74 7.22
C SER A 413 14.79 2.84 8.26
N LYS A 414 13.85 3.78 8.08
CA LYS A 414 13.66 4.90 9.00
C LYS A 414 12.18 5.24 9.19
N PRO A 415 11.73 5.54 10.42
CA PRO A 415 10.45 6.22 10.60
C PRO A 415 10.54 7.61 9.97
N SER A 416 9.45 8.10 9.37
CA SER A 416 9.44 9.36 8.61
C SER A 416 9.90 10.56 9.43
N GLY A 417 9.47 10.65 10.69
CA GLY A 417 9.89 11.73 11.60
C GLY A 417 11.40 11.77 11.82
N GLN A 418 12.07 10.62 11.93
CA GLN A 418 13.53 10.59 12.05
C GLN A 418 14.18 11.01 10.72
N PHE A 419 13.71 10.49 9.60
CA PHE A 419 14.27 10.79 8.29
C PHE A 419 14.25 12.30 8.02
N TYR A 420 13.10 12.97 8.19
CA TYR A 420 12.99 14.40 7.96
C TYR A 420 13.79 15.21 8.99
N ALA A 421 13.82 14.80 10.26
CA ALA A 421 14.63 15.46 11.28
C ALA A 421 16.12 15.51 10.92
N GLU A 422 16.66 14.44 10.34
CA GLU A 422 18.03 14.41 9.83
C GLU A 422 18.20 15.35 8.62
N GLN A 423 17.23 15.38 7.69
CA GLN A 423 17.28 16.32 6.56
C GLN A 423 17.31 17.79 7.00
N HIS A 424 16.57 18.15 8.05
CA HIS A 424 16.61 19.50 8.60
C HIS A 424 17.97 19.90 9.18
N GLN A 425 18.75 18.95 9.68
CA GLN A 425 20.10 19.21 10.19
C GLN A 425 21.10 19.39 9.05
N ASP A 426 20.95 18.58 8.00
CA ASP A 426 21.86 18.56 6.86
C ASP A 426 21.63 19.73 5.89
N HIS A 427 20.41 20.29 5.85
CA HIS A 427 20.03 21.34 4.92
C HIS A 427 19.64 22.61 5.66
N PRO A 428 20.59 23.54 5.92
CA PRO A 428 20.24 24.86 6.40
C PRO A 428 19.38 25.55 5.32
N ASP A 429 18.28 26.15 5.72
CA ASP A 429 17.59 27.12 4.85
C ASP A 429 18.61 28.21 4.51
N VAL A 430 18.94 28.32 3.23
CA VAL A 430 19.92 29.30 2.70
C VAL A 430 19.38 30.71 2.87
#